data_AF-A0ABD5LYS4-F1
#
_entry.id   AF-A0ABD5LYS4-F1
#
_cell.length_a   1.000
_cell.length_b   1.000
_cell.length_c   1.000
_cell.angle_alpha   90.00
_cell.angle_beta   90.00
_cell.angle_gamma   90.00
#
_symmetry.space_group_name_H-M   'P 1'
#
loop_
_entity.id
_entity.type
_entity.pdbx_description
1 polymer ?
#
loop_
_entity_poly.entity_id
_entity_poly.type
_entity_poly.pdbx_seq_one_letter_code
_entity_poly.pdbx_strand_id
1 'polypeptide(L)'
;MPADAAGQSGDDWLATRTRYRRLSMGSLFGGIVGLLIIDAIGPPLAAVVVYWLGFVGFFTIRRLAPMPLFDERDQALERRASYDSLRVVGAALIIGAPSAAALEQMGRLTVPPVVDGALIGIAATFGVFGLTYLARRYA
;
A
#
# COMPACT_ATOMS: atom_id res chain seq x y z
N MET A 1 37.78 28.12 1.68
CA MET A 1 36.83 27.27 0.93
C MET A 1 35.43 27.83 1.21
N PRO A 2 34.74 28.42 0.23
CA PRO A 2 33.52 29.19 0.48
C PRO A 2 32.37 28.26 0.92
N ALA A 3 31.65 28.65 1.96
CA ALA A 3 30.53 27.90 2.56
C ALA A 3 29.41 27.56 1.54
N ASP A 4 29.35 28.31 0.45
CA ASP A 4 28.32 28.22 -0.59
C ASP A 4 28.38 26.91 -1.40
N ALA A 5 29.58 26.33 -1.57
CA ALA A 5 29.78 25.09 -2.33
C ALA A 5 29.24 23.86 -1.59
N ALA A 6 29.34 23.85 -0.25
CA ALA A 6 28.79 22.78 0.58
C ALA A 6 27.25 22.82 0.61
N GLY A 7 26.66 24.02 0.63
CA GLY A 7 25.21 24.23 0.57
C GLY A 7 24.58 23.74 -0.74
N GLN A 8 25.16 24.11 -1.89
CA GLN A 8 24.68 23.68 -3.22
C GLN A 8 24.69 22.15 -3.38
N SER A 9 25.74 21.47 -2.91
CA SER A 9 25.82 20.01 -3.00
C SER A 9 24.74 19.27 -2.18
N GLY A 10 24.35 19.85 -1.03
CA GLY A 10 23.30 19.30 -0.18
C GLY A 10 21.90 19.48 -0.78
N ASP A 11 21.64 20.66 -1.34
CA ASP A 11 20.37 20.95 -2.01
C ASP A 11 20.18 20.09 -3.27
N ASP A 12 21.24 19.91 -4.05
CA ASP A 12 21.23 19.03 -5.24
C ASP A 12 20.96 17.57 -4.87
N TRP A 13 21.52 17.10 -3.74
CA TRP A 13 21.26 15.76 -3.23
C TRP A 13 19.80 15.60 -2.77
N LEU A 14 19.26 16.56 -2.03
CA LEU A 14 17.87 16.53 -1.54
C LEU A 14 16.86 16.61 -2.69
N ALA A 15 17.13 17.43 -3.70
CA ALA A 15 16.32 17.54 -4.91
C ALA A 15 16.31 16.21 -5.67
N THR A 16 17.48 15.58 -5.83
CA THR A 16 17.62 14.28 -6.48
C THR A 16 16.87 13.18 -5.70
N ARG A 17 17.06 13.09 -4.38
CA ARG A 17 16.33 12.14 -3.53
C ARG A 17 14.81 12.32 -3.66
N THR A 18 14.34 13.56 -3.59
CA THR A 18 12.91 13.88 -3.69
C THR A 18 12.34 13.50 -5.05
N ARG A 19 13.11 13.72 -6.13
CA ARG A 19 12.72 13.34 -7.49
C ARG A 19 12.56 11.83 -7.62
N TYR A 20 13.56 11.04 -7.23
CA TYR A 20 13.47 9.58 -7.30
C TYR A 20 12.33 9.03 -6.43
N ARG A 21 12.11 9.61 -5.24
CA ARG A 21 10.98 9.24 -4.37
C ARG A 21 9.62 9.52 -5.02
N ARG A 22 9.47 10.71 -5.62
CA ARG A 22 8.23 11.07 -6.35
C ARG A 22 8.02 10.18 -7.57
N LEU A 23 9.08 9.85 -8.31
CA LEU A 23 9.00 8.96 -9.47
C LEU A 23 8.63 7.54 -9.06
N SER A 24 9.25 6.99 -8.01
CA SER A 24 8.91 5.65 -7.54
C SER A 24 7.45 5.61 -7.09
N MET A 25 7.05 6.54 -6.23
CA MET A 25 5.69 6.57 -5.69
C MET A 25 4.66 6.89 -6.78
N GLY A 26 5.00 7.78 -7.72
CA GLY A 26 4.20 8.13 -8.88
C GLY A 26 4.03 6.95 -9.84
N SER A 27 5.04 6.09 -10.01
CA SER A 27 4.92 4.85 -10.77
C SER A 27 3.90 3.90 -10.13
N LEU A 28 3.96 3.72 -8.81
CA LEU A 28 3.01 2.85 -8.10
C LEU A 28 1.59 3.41 -8.16
N PHE A 29 1.39 4.67 -7.78
CA PHE A 29 0.08 5.31 -7.81
C PHE A 29 -0.47 5.45 -9.23
N GLY A 30 0.40 5.73 -10.20
CA GLY A 30 0.04 5.76 -11.62
C GLY A 30 -0.44 4.39 -12.11
N GLY A 31 0.20 3.29 -11.69
CA GLY A 31 -0.27 1.94 -11.99
C GLY A 31 -1.63 1.63 -11.38
N ILE A 32 -1.87 2.02 -10.11
CA ILE A 32 -3.15 1.84 -9.42
C ILE A 32 -4.26 2.64 -10.11
N VAL A 33 -4.04 3.94 -10.33
CA VAL A 33 -5.02 4.83 -10.99
C VAL A 33 -5.26 4.38 -12.43
N GLY A 34 -4.20 3.98 -13.14
CA GLY A 34 -4.30 3.45 -14.49
C GLY A 34 -5.15 2.19 -14.56
N LEU A 35 -4.98 1.26 -13.61
CA LEU A 35 -5.84 0.09 -13.50
C LEU A 35 -7.32 0.49 -13.32
N LEU A 36 -7.62 1.39 -12.38
CA LEU A 36 -9.01 1.79 -12.11
C LEU A 36 -9.67 2.44 -13.33
N ILE A 37 -8.95 3.31 -14.04
CA ILE A 37 -9.46 4.00 -15.23
C ILE A 37 -9.65 3.02 -16.40
N ILE A 38 -8.67 2.17 -16.66
CA ILE A 38 -8.71 1.25 -17.81
C ILE A 38 -9.76 0.16 -17.57
N ASP A 39 -9.87 -0.38 -16.36
CA ASP A 39 -10.88 -1.37 -16.01
C ASP A 39 -12.30 -0.83 -16.24
N ALA A 40 -12.53 0.45 -15.90
CA ALA A 40 -13.81 1.13 -16.14
C ALA A 40 -14.17 1.29 -17.64
N ILE A 41 -13.19 1.26 -18.55
CA ILE A 41 -13.38 1.41 -20.00
C ILE A 41 -13.56 0.03 -20.69
N GLY A 42 -13.33 -1.08 -19.98
CA GLY A 42 -13.70 -2.42 -20.42
C GLY A 42 -12.59 -3.39 -20.89
N PRO A 43 -11.30 -3.04 -21.05
CA PRO A 43 -10.24 -4.03 -21.28
C PRO A 43 -9.53 -4.45 -19.97
N PRO A 44 -10.03 -5.48 -19.24
CA PRO A 44 -9.52 -5.84 -17.91
C PRO A 44 -8.06 -6.30 -17.94
N LEU A 45 -7.65 -7.01 -19.00
CA LEU A 45 -6.25 -7.46 -19.14
C LEU A 45 -5.29 -6.28 -19.30
N ALA A 46 -5.69 -5.23 -20.00
CA ALA A 46 -4.86 -4.03 -20.17
C ALA A 46 -4.71 -3.28 -18.84
N ALA A 47 -5.77 -3.21 -18.03
CA ALA A 47 -5.74 -2.60 -16.70
C ALA A 47 -4.72 -3.29 -15.79
N VAL A 48 -4.73 -4.63 -15.79
CA VAL A 48 -3.79 -5.45 -15.02
C VAL A 48 -2.35 -5.24 -15.48
N VAL A 49 -2.09 -5.20 -16.80
CA VAL A 49 -0.75 -4.93 -17.34
C VAL A 49 -0.24 -3.56 -16.88
N VAL A 50 -1.08 -2.53 -16.92
CA VAL A 50 -0.70 -1.18 -16.48
C VAL A 50 -0.38 -1.13 -14.99
N TYR A 51 -1.16 -1.81 -14.15
CA TYR A 51 -0.81 -1.96 -12.74
C TYR A 51 0.55 -2.62 -12.53
N TRP A 52 0.82 -3.74 -13.22
CA TRP A 52 2.09 -4.44 -13.11
C TRP A 52 3.27 -3.60 -13.59
N LEU A 53 3.12 -2.82 -14.66
CA LEU A 53 4.14 -1.87 -15.11
C LEU A 53 4.43 -0.82 -14.03
N GLY A 54 3.39 -0.26 -13.41
CA GLY A 54 3.55 0.68 -12.30
C GLY A 54 4.26 0.07 -11.09
N PHE A 55 3.91 -1.18 -10.74
CA PHE A 55 4.52 -1.94 -9.66
C PHE A 55 6.00 -2.26 -9.94
N VAL A 56 6.32 -2.79 -11.12
CA VAL A 56 7.71 -3.07 -11.52
C VAL A 56 8.52 -1.78 -11.59
N GLY A 57 7.94 -0.69 -12.10
CA GLY A 57 8.56 0.63 -12.12
C GLY A 57 8.90 1.14 -10.72
N PHE A 58 8.02 0.95 -9.73
CA PHE A 58 8.28 1.30 -8.33
C PHE A 58 9.56 0.63 -7.80
N PHE A 59 9.71 -0.69 -7.99
CA PHE A 59 10.92 -1.40 -7.55
C PHE A 59 12.15 -1.04 -8.36
N THR A 60 12.00 -0.90 -9.67
CA THR A 60 13.11 -0.57 -10.58
C THR A 60 13.70 0.80 -10.24
N ILE A 61 12.87 1.82 -10.06
CA ILE A 61 13.31 3.18 -9.70
C ILE A 61 14.01 3.17 -8.33
N ARG A 62 13.48 2.42 -7.36
CA ARG A 62 14.12 2.28 -6.03
C ARG A 62 15.49 1.59 -6.11
N ARG A 63 15.63 0.57 -6.96
CA ARG A 63 16.90 -0.16 -7.14
C ARG A 63 17.95 0.66 -7.88
N LEU A 64 17.53 1.52 -8.80
CA LEU A 64 18.42 2.40 -9.58
C LEU A 64 18.78 3.70 -8.84
N ALA A 65 18.12 4.00 -7.73
CA ALA A 65 18.42 5.19 -6.94
C ALA A 65 19.84 5.10 -6.35
N PRO A 66 20.72 6.10 -6.55
CA PRO A 66 22.08 6.08 -6.00
C PRO A 66 22.14 6.31 -4.49
N MET A 67 21.01 6.60 -3.84
CA MET A 67 20.90 6.88 -2.41
C MET A 67 19.65 6.21 -1.81
N PRO A 68 19.63 5.96 -0.48
CA PRO A 68 18.42 5.52 0.21
C PRO A 68 17.32 6.58 0.09
N LEU A 69 16.18 6.17 -0.46
CA LEU A 69 15.03 7.07 -0.64
C LEU A 69 14.23 7.27 0.66
N PHE A 70 14.24 6.28 1.55
CA PHE A 70 13.51 6.28 2.82
C PHE A 70 14.49 6.16 3.97
N ASP A 71 14.33 7.03 4.96
CA ASP A 71 15.17 7.07 6.16
C ASP A 71 14.47 6.43 7.38
N GLU A 72 15.11 6.50 8.55
CA GLU A 72 14.55 5.95 9.79
C GLU A 72 13.25 6.63 10.22
N ARG A 73 13.09 7.93 9.93
CA ARG A 73 11.86 8.67 10.28
C ARG A 73 10.71 8.20 9.41
N ASP A 74 10.96 7.99 8.11
CA ASP A 74 9.98 7.42 7.19
C ASP A 74 9.54 6.02 7.65
N GLN A 75 10.49 5.16 8.04
CA GLN A 75 10.17 3.82 8.55
C GLN A 75 9.38 3.86 9.87
N ALA A 76 9.72 4.77 10.79
CA ALA A 76 8.97 4.93 12.03
C ALA A 76 7.54 5.44 11.76
N LEU A 77 7.38 6.34 10.79
CA LEU A 77 6.07 6.82 10.35
C LEU A 77 5.26 5.69 9.70
N GLU A 78 5.87 4.92 8.80
CA GLU A 78 5.25 3.76 8.14
C GLU A 78 4.76 2.73 9.15
N ARG A 79 5.54 2.41 10.19
CA ARG A 79 5.12 1.47 11.25
C ARG A 79 3.89 1.97 12.00
N ARG A 80 3.86 3.26 12.38
CA ARG A 80 2.71 3.87 13.07
C ARG A 80 1.48 3.90 12.17
N ALA A 81 1.62 4.39 10.94
CA ALA A 81 0.54 4.47 9.97
C ALA A 81 -0.03 3.08 9.62
N SER A 82 0.83 2.07 9.45
CA SER A 82 0.41 0.68 9.20
C SER A 82 -0.37 0.12 10.39
N TYR A 83 0.11 0.36 11.61
CA TYR A 83 -0.56 -0.11 12.82
C TYR A 83 -1.91 0.57 13.03
N ASP A 84 -2.00 1.89 12.81
CA ASP A 84 -3.26 2.62 12.91
C ASP A 84 -4.25 2.19 11.81
N SER A 85 -3.76 1.98 10.59
CA SER A 85 -4.59 1.46 9.48
C SER A 85 -5.14 0.07 9.79
N LEU A 86 -4.30 -0.84 10.30
CA LEU A 86 -4.72 -2.17 10.75
C LEU A 86 -5.72 -2.09 11.90
N ARG A 87 -5.56 -1.17 12.85
CA ARG A 87 -6.55 -0.98 13.92
C ARG A 87 -7.91 -0.57 13.38
N VAL A 88 -7.94 0.43 12.50
CA VAL A 88 -9.20 0.95 11.92
C VAL A 88 -9.88 -0.14 11.09
N VAL A 89 -9.15 -0.78 10.18
CA VAL A 89 -9.71 -1.85 9.32
C VAL A 89 -10.12 -3.06 10.17
N GLY A 90 -9.35 -3.40 11.20
CA GLY A 90 -9.66 -4.50 12.11
C GLY A 90 -10.92 -4.25 12.92
N ALA A 91 -11.10 -3.04 13.45
CA ALA A 91 -12.34 -2.64 14.13
C ALA A 91 -13.54 -2.73 13.18
N ALA A 92 -13.38 -2.25 11.94
CA ALA A 92 -14.42 -2.35 10.93
C ALA A 92 -14.76 -3.82 10.59
N LEU A 93 -13.77 -4.71 10.52
CA LEU A 93 -13.99 -6.13 10.27
C LEU A 93 -14.73 -6.82 11.44
N ILE A 94 -14.30 -6.57 12.68
CA ILE A 94 -14.89 -7.15 13.90
C ILE A 94 -16.37 -6.80 14.02
N ILE A 95 -16.76 -5.59 13.60
CA ILE A 95 -18.16 -5.16 13.61
C ILE A 95 -18.89 -5.64 12.35
N GLY A 96 -18.29 -5.39 11.18
CA GLY A 96 -18.91 -5.56 9.88
C GLY A 96 -19.21 -7.01 9.53
N ALA A 97 -18.25 -7.93 9.69
CA ALA A 97 -18.44 -9.32 9.28
C ALA A 97 -19.52 -10.04 10.11
N PRO A 98 -19.52 -9.97 11.46
CA PRO A 98 -20.59 -10.59 12.25
C PRO A 98 -21.94 -9.92 12.03
N SER A 99 -21.99 -8.60 11.87
CA SER A 99 -23.25 -7.89 11.60
C SER A 99 -23.86 -8.30 10.27
N ALA A 100 -23.04 -8.39 9.22
CA ALA A 100 -23.49 -8.84 7.89
C ALA A 100 -24.03 -10.28 7.96
N ALA A 101 -23.29 -11.20 8.59
CA ALA A 101 -23.69 -12.59 8.75
C ALA A 101 -24.99 -12.75 9.58
N ALA A 102 -25.17 -11.96 10.63
CA ALA A 102 -26.39 -11.98 11.44
C ALA A 102 -27.59 -11.44 10.66
N LEU A 103 -27.44 -10.30 9.97
CA LEU A 103 -28.50 -9.70 9.16
C LEU A 103 -28.93 -10.62 8.01
N GLU A 104 -27.98 -11.35 7.41
CA GLU A 104 -28.26 -12.32 6.36
C GLU A 104 -29.04 -13.52 6.86
N GLN A 105 -28.66 -14.09 8.01
CA GLN A 105 -29.41 -15.19 8.64
C GLN A 105 -30.85 -14.79 9.04
N MET A 106 -31.06 -13.52 9.39
CA MET A 106 -32.39 -12.98 9.68
C MET A 106 -33.19 -12.63 8.42
N GLY A 107 -32.64 -12.80 7.22
CA GLY A 107 -33.27 -12.42 5.96
C GLY A 107 -33.45 -10.90 5.78
N ARG A 108 -32.68 -10.09 6.51
CA ARG A 108 -32.75 -8.61 6.51
C ARG A 108 -31.82 -7.99 5.47
N LEU A 109 -30.79 -8.71 5.04
CA LEU A 109 -29.76 -8.29 4.10
C LEU A 109 -29.35 -9.50 3.25
N THR A 110 -29.06 -9.30 1.97
CA THR A 110 -28.34 -10.29 1.17
C THR A 110 -26.95 -9.74 0.90
N VAL A 111 -25.91 -10.44 1.31
CA VAL A 111 -24.53 -9.96 1.16
C VAL A 111 -24.07 -10.27 -0.26
N PRO A 112 -23.69 -9.27 -1.08
CA PRO A 112 -23.18 -9.54 -2.41
C PRO A 112 -21.90 -10.40 -2.34
N PRO A 113 -21.67 -11.36 -3.25
CA PRO A 113 -20.48 -12.22 -3.23
C PRO A 113 -19.16 -11.45 -3.21
N VAL A 114 -19.10 -10.28 -3.85
CA VAL A 114 -17.92 -9.40 -3.84
C VAL A 114 -17.62 -8.86 -2.44
N VAL A 115 -18.65 -8.51 -1.67
CA VAL A 115 -18.51 -8.02 -0.30
C VAL A 115 -18.06 -9.16 0.62
N ASP A 116 -18.65 -10.35 0.46
CA ASP A 116 -18.25 -11.53 1.22
C ASP A 116 -16.79 -11.91 0.95
N GLY A 117 -16.40 -11.95 -0.33
CA GLY A 117 -15.00 -12.15 -0.74
C GLY A 117 -14.04 -11.09 -0.17
N ALA A 118 -14.46 -9.82 -0.12
CA ALA A 118 -13.66 -8.76 0.49
C ALA A 118 -13.49 -8.95 2.01
N LEU A 119 -14.56 -9.34 2.73
CA LEU A 119 -14.49 -9.64 4.16
C LEU A 119 -13.52 -10.80 4.44
N ILE A 120 -13.56 -11.86 3.62
CA ILE A 120 -12.62 -12.99 3.70
C ILE A 120 -11.19 -12.51 3.44
N GLY A 121 -10.95 -11.68 2.42
CA GLY A 121 -9.63 -11.14 2.11
C GLY A 121 -9.03 -10.29 3.23
N ILE A 122 -9.85 -9.44 3.86
CA ILE A 122 -9.43 -8.64 5.03
C ILE A 122 -9.14 -9.58 6.21
N ALA A 123 -10.02 -10.56 6.48
CA ALA A 123 -9.79 -11.54 7.55
C ALA A 123 -8.50 -12.35 7.34
N ALA A 124 -8.22 -12.79 6.11
CA ALA A 124 -6.98 -13.47 5.75
C ALA A 124 -5.75 -12.59 6.01
N THR A 125 -5.84 -11.29 5.75
CA THR A 125 -4.75 -10.33 6.06
C THR A 125 -4.44 -10.30 7.55
N PHE A 126 -5.46 -10.28 8.42
CA PHE A 126 -5.27 -10.39 9.87
C PHE A 126 -4.74 -11.77 10.30
N GLY A 127 -5.16 -12.84 9.63
CA GLY A 127 -4.60 -14.18 9.84
C GLY A 127 -3.11 -14.22 9.55
N VAL A 128 -2.67 -13.69 8.41
CA VAL A 128 -1.25 -13.57 8.04
C VAL A 128 -0.50 -12.69 9.05
N PHE A 129 -1.08 -11.57 9.47
CA PHE A 129 -0.49 -10.73 10.53
C PHE A 129 -0.30 -11.53 11.83
N GLY A 130 -1.31 -12.27 12.28
CA GLY A 130 -1.22 -13.10 13.48
C GLY A 130 -0.12 -14.16 13.36
N LEU A 131 -0.11 -14.91 12.26
CA LEU A 131 0.90 -15.94 12.00
C LEU A 131 2.32 -15.36 11.95
N THR A 132 2.52 -14.24 11.26
CA THR A 132 3.83 -13.59 11.18
C THR A 132 4.26 -13.02 12.53
N TYR A 133 3.34 -12.47 13.32
CA TYR A 133 3.63 -12.02 14.69
C TYR A 133 4.04 -13.18 15.59
N LEU A 134 3.29 -14.28 15.58
CA LEU A 134 3.60 -15.50 16.33
C LEU A 134 4.98 -16.05 15.92
N ALA A 135 5.23 -16.18 14.62
CA ALA A 135 6.51 -16.64 14.10
C ALA A 135 7.67 -15.75 14.59
N ARG A 136 7.53 -14.43 14.57
CA ARG A 136 8.56 -13.49 15.05
C ARG A 136 8.73 -13.47 16.56
N ARG A 137 7.69 -13.87 17.32
CA ARG A 137 7.73 -13.91 18.79
C ARG A 137 8.40 -15.17 19.32
N TYR A 138 8.29 -16.29 18.60
CA TYR A 138 8.74 -17.61 19.06
C TYR A 138 9.89 -18.21 18.24
N ALA A 139 10.30 -17.59 17.12
CA ALA A 139 11.54 -17.90 16.41
C ALA A 139 12.70 -17.08 16.97
#